data_AF-Q3MFS4-F1
#
_entry.id   AF-Q3MFS4-F1
#
_cell.length_a   1.000
_cell.length_b   1.000
_cell.length_c   1.000
_cell.angle_alpha   90.00
_cell.angle_beta   90.00
_cell.angle_gamma   90.00
#
_symmetry.space_group_name_H-M   'P 1'
#
loop_
_entity.id
_entity.type
_entity.pdbx_description
1 polymer ?
#
loop_
_entity_poly.entity_id
_entity_poly.type
_entity_poly.pdbx_seq_one_letter_code
_entity_poly.pdbx_strand_id
1 'polypeptide(L)'
;MSDRPLKLLLVDQDPIFRLGLRVALEAMPNIEVVSEAPTDTAALQILAELAQINPNQVDLVILELGNSRSVDSQQQGLQLCQQLKATYPTLPTLLLSAIPDAGLIMAARAAGVRGYCPKGTPISQLVTVIEAVAAGNSYWLTETVNPEITPSIAAVAPRLPLAKWRQNLHISSVNYIDHALQEVTAQLQIPGLPILDRAVLAGKRRELLASRWLLNQVLILPQEKQQLPLTSSVAKSLPIVPPAIPTISASNSQQTSPSPPLLSPRALQTNLFASCINKLQFPLNNVSDSVLEIDIFREDKKRELLYLILQKLAQQLDALRNAQITVNQLGELQPIILHDLWQAVITEFFGKFSRVQVGKRNLEIVTVLLQNPEVVQTAILNKIPLGLELFSYLLLQTDLRIDHHTYPAGSSEANSHAEILLENLIIQVANAVVQPLLNYLADIEEIKQNFYVKSLMSTRELERFRNDLSWKYRLNNYVTEAKAIFESRYELLVFAPRGIAQISIYAPRNDELAQLSGVPLVVTLGLEFRDAIAPRLQSLLSVLGSGIVFVLTQIIGRGLGLIGRGILQGIGSVSFDKNFKRDSERPK
;
A
#
# COMPACT_ATOMS: atom_id res chain seq x y z
N MET A 1 31.36 -36.44 2.87
CA MET A 1 30.14 -35.60 2.88
C MET A 1 29.14 -36.30 1.99
N SER A 2 27.90 -36.44 2.44
CA SER A 2 26.88 -37.28 1.79
C SER A 2 26.58 -36.77 0.37
N ASP A 3 26.70 -37.61 -0.65
CA ASP A 3 26.44 -37.30 -2.07
C ASP A 3 24.94 -37.02 -2.40
N ARG A 4 24.10 -36.72 -1.41
CA ARG A 4 22.66 -36.48 -1.59
C ARG A 4 22.31 -35.02 -1.34
N PRO A 5 21.43 -34.41 -2.16
CA PRO A 5 20.97 -33.05 -1.93
C PRO A 5 20.22 -32.92 -0.60
N LEU A 6 20.33 -31.75 0.02
CA LEU A 6 19.60 -31.35 1.21
C LEU A 6 18.12 -31.17 0.87
N LYS A 7 17.26 -31.95 1.52
CA LYS A 7 15.83 -31.97 1.27
C LYS A 7 15.09 -31.02 2.19
N LEU A 8 14.45 -30.01 1.61
CA LEU A 8 13.83 -28.91 2.33
C LEU A 8 12.30 -28.95 2.25
N LEU A 9 11.64 -28.63 3.35
CA LEU A 9 10.22 -28.28 3.38
C LEU A 9 10.09 -26.77 3.57
N LEU A 10 9.43 -26.08 2.64
CA LEU A 10 9.15 -24.65 2.75
C LEU A 10 7.76 -24.41 3.34
N VAL A 11 7.67 -23.60 4.39
CA VAL A 11 6.40 -23.24 5.04
C VAL A 11 6.28 -21.73 5.10
N ASP A 12 5.42 -21.17 4.25
CA ASP A 12 5.09 -19.74 4.21
C ASP A 12 3.66 -19.61 3.69
N GLN A 13 2.92 -18.57 4.08
CA GLN A 13 1.58 -18.32 3.57
C GLN A 13 1.59 -17.61 2.21
N ASP A 14 2.68 -16.93 1.84
CA ASP A 14 2.81 -16.19 0.58
C ASP A 14 3.23 -17.11 -0.59
N PRO A 15 2.33 -17.38 -1.56
CA PRO A 15 2.62 -18.26 -2.68
C PRO A 15 3.69 -17.70 -3.64
N ILE A 16 3.81 -16.37 -3.76
CA ILE A 16 4.82 -15.74 -4.62
C ILE A 16 6.19 -15.89 -3.98
N PHE A 17 6.29 -15.65 -2.66
CA PHE A 17 7.53 -15.83 -1.93
C PHE A 17 8.00 -17.29 -1.97
N ARG A 18 7.10 -18.26 -1.71
CA ARG A 18 7.46 -19.69 -1.80
C ARG A 18 7.95 -20.07 -3.19
N LEU A 19 7.26 -19.64 -4.25
CA LEU A 19 7.67 -19.91 -5.63
C LEU A 19 9.06 -19.32 -5.93
N GLY A 20 9.29 -18.06 -5.58
CA GLY A 20 10.58 -17.38 -5.79
C GLY A 20 11.71 -18.04 -4.99
N LEU A 21 11.46 -18.39 -3.73
CA LEU A 21 12.43 -19.05 -2.87
C LEU A 21 12.78 -20.45 -3.39
N ARG A 22 11.79 -21.25 -3.80
CA ARG A 22 12.06 -22.56 -4.39
C ARG A 22 12.93 -22.44 -5.65
N VAL A 23 12.55 -21.59 -6.59
CA VAL A 23 13.32 -21.39 -7.84
C VAL A 23 14.76 -20.98 -7.53
N ALA A 24 14.96 -20.11 -6.53
CA ALA A 24 16.29 -19.66 -6.14
C ALA A 24 17.12 -20.75 -5.44
N LEU A 25 16.49 -21.58 -4.60
CA LEU A 25 17.16 -22.66 -3.87
C LEU A 25 17.46 -23.88 -4.75
N GLU A 26 16.53 -24.28 -5.63
CA GLU A 26 16.73 -25.39 -6.58
C GLU A 26 17.73 -25.09 -7.68
N ALA A 27 18.11 -23.82 -7.86
CA ALA A 27 19.26 -23.47 -8.70
C ALA A 27 20.59 -23.96 -8.11
N MET A 28 20.64 -24.31 -6.81
CA MET A 28 21.82 -24.85 -6.15
C MET A 28 21.86 -26.38 -6.29
N PRO A 29 22.97 -26.97 -6.75
CA PRO A 29 23.03 -28.40 -7.07
C PRO A 29 22.90 -29.33 -5.85
N ASN A 30 23.08 -28.80 -4.64
CA ASN A 30 23.06 -29.54 -3.38
C ASN A 30 21.78 -29.35 -2.56
N ILE A 31 20.74 -28.72 -3.12
CA ILE A 31 19.48 -28.44 -2.44
C ILE A 31 18.30 -28.93 -3.29
N GLU A 32 17.33 -29.57 -2.63
CA GLU A 32 16.08 -30.04 -3.23
C GLU A 32 14.92 -29.60 -2.35
N VAL A 33 13.90 -28.93 -2.92
CA VAL A 33 12.67 -28.60 -2.18
C VAL A 33 11.66 -29.71 -2.39
N VAL A 34 11.53 -30.60 -1.41
CA VAL A 34 10.69 -31.81 -1.55
C VAL A 34 9.18 -31.52 -1.45
N SER A 35 8.81 -30.45 -0.75
CA SER A 35 7.42 -30.01 -0.65
C SER A 35 7.32 -28.56 -0.17
N GLU A 36 6.13 -28.00 -0.31
CA GLU A 36 5.74 -26.70 0.23
C GLU A 36 4.43 -26.82 0.99
N ALA A 37 4.30 -26.03 2.05
CA ALA A 37 3.07 -25.92 2.80
C ALA A 37 2.61 -24.44 2.86
N PRO A 38 1.35 -24.15 2.49
CA PRO A 38 0.78 -22.81 2.65
C PRO A 38 0.32 -22.51 4.08
N THR A 39 0.20 -23.53 4.94
CA THR A 39 -0.30 -23.42 6.32
C THR A 39 0.42 -24.39 7.25
N ASP A 40 0.39 -24.10 8.55
CA ASP A 40 0.97 -24.94 9.60
C ASP A 40 0.37 -26.35 9.61
N THR A 41 -0.95 -26.45 9.38
CA THR A 41 -1.67 -27.73 9.28
C THR A 41 -1.22 -28.55 8.09
N ALA A 42 -1.03 -27.92 6.92
CA ALA A 42 -0.52 -28.59 5.73
C ALA A 42 0.92 -29.07 5.94
N ALA A 43 1.75 -28.29 6.63
CA ALA A 43 3.14 -28.67 6.94
C ALA A 43 3.19 -29.95 7.78
N LEU A 44 2.36 -30.03 8.84
CA LEU A 44 2.28 -31.21 9.68
C LEU A 44 1.74 -32.44 8.94
N GLN A 45 0.73 -32.25 8.09
CA GLN A 45 0.18 -33.33 7.27
C GLN A 45 1.23 -33.87 6.29
N ILE A 46 1.93 -32.98 5.57
CA ILE A 46 3.02 -33.34 4.65
C ILE A 46 4.12 -34.09 5.39
N LEU A 47 4.54 -33.61 6.56
CA LEU A 47 5.56 -34.28 7.36
C LEU A 47 5.09 -35.67 7.83
N ALA A 48 3.83 -35.81 8.23
CA ALA A 48 3.28 -37.10 8.64
C ALA A 48 3.23 -38.10 7.45
N GLU A 49 2.84 -37.63 6.27
CA GLU A 49 2.82 -38.44 5.03
C GLU A 49 4.24 -38.85 4.61
N LEU A 50 5.20 -37.91 4.63
CA LEU A 50 6.59 -38.20 4.30
C LEU A 50 7.24 -39.13 5.32
N ALA A 51 6.96 -38.97 6.61
CA ALA A 51 7.49 -39.82 7.68
C ALA A 51 7.02 -41.28 7.57
N GLN A 52 5.84 -41.53 7.01
CA GLN A 52 5.37 -42.90 6.73
C GLN A 52 6.18 -43.58 5.63
N ILE A 53 6.71 -42.82 4.67
CA ILE A 53 7.52 -43.32 3.56
C ILE A 53 8.97 -43.50 4.04
N ASN A 54 9.57 -42.44 4.58
CA ASN A 54 10.90 -42.46 5.17
C ASN A 54 11.07 -41.32 6.19
N PRO A 55 11.43 -41.61 7.45
CA PRO A 55 11.59 -40.59 8.49
C PRO A 55 12.69 -39.55 8.19
N ASN A 56 13.64 -39.85 7.29
CA ASN A 56 14.73 -38.94 6.91
C ASN A 56 14.51 -38.28 5.54
N GLN A 57 13.25 -38.11 5.12
CA GLN A 57 12.91 -37.52 3.82
C GLN A 57 13.00 -35.99 3.78
N VAL A 58 13.00 -35.34 4.94
CA VAL A 58 13.21 -33.90 5.10
C VAL A 58 14.42 -33.70 6.02
N ASP A 59 15.38 -32.90 5.58
CA ASP A 59 16.60 -32.56 6.33
C ASP A 59 16.45 -31.24 7.10
N LEU A 60 15.59 -30.31 6.62
CA LEU A 60 15.37 -29.02 7.24
C LEU A 60 13.97 -28.47 6.89
N VAL A 61 13.30 -27.89 7.88
CA VAL A 61 12.09 -27.08 7.67
C VAL A 61 12.47 -25.61 7.66
N ILE A 62 12.14 -24.89 6.59
CA ILE A 62 12.25 -23.43 6.52
C ILE A 62 10.86 -22.86 6.76
N LEU A 63 10.71 -22.11 7.85
CA LEU A 63 9.43 -21.61 8.33
C LEU A 63 9.42 -20.08 8.39
N GLU A 64 8.36 -19.46 7.90
CA GLU A 64 7.99 -18.07 8.22
C GLU A 64 7.06 -18.05 9.44
N LEU A 65 7.41 -17.27 10.47
CA LEU A 65 6.60 -17.10 11.68
C LEU A 65 5.61 -15.95 11.48
N GLY A 66 4.55 -16.20 10.70
CA GLY A 66 3.44 -15.26 10.50
C GLY A 66 3.88 -13.93 9.86
N ASN A 67 3.42 -13.63 8.64
CA ASN A 67 3.81 -12.45 7.84
C ASN A 67 3.44 -11.06 8.46
N SER A 68 3.81 -10.75 9.71
CA SER A 68 3.59 -9.46 10.39
C SER A 68 2.12 -9.01 10.46
N ARG A 69 1.16 -9.94 10.48
CA ARG A 69 -0.28 -9.59 10.38
C ARG A 69 -1.02 -9.53 11.72
N SER A 70 -0.58 -10.27 12.74
CA SER A 70 -1.12 -10.23 14.12
C SER A 70 -0.23 -11.00 15.10
N VAL A 71 -0.35 -10.72 16.40
CA VAL A 71 0.34 -11.47 17.46
C VAL A 71 -0.08 -12.94 17.46
N ASP A 72 -1.34 -13.22 17.14
CA ASP A 72 -1.88 -14.58 17.04
C ASP A 72 -1.17 -15.43 15.98
N SER A 73 -0.83 -14.84 14.83
CA SER A 73 -0.10 -15.54 13.77
C SER A 73 1.33 -15.92 14.17
N GLN A 74 1.97 -15.08 14.99
CA GLN A 74 3.29 -15.35 15.55
C GLN A 74 3.21 -16.45 16.60
N GLN A 75 2.18 -16.44 17.46
CA GLN A 75 1.92 -17.49 18.43
C GLN A 75 1.63 -18.84 17.77
N GLN A 76 0.84 -18.88 16.69
CA GLN A 76 0.57 -20.08 15.91
C GLN A 76 1.84 -20.67 15.29
N GLY A 77 2.68 -19.83 14.68
CA GLY A 77 3.97 -20.27 14.16
C GLY A 77 4.90 -20.80 15.26
N LEU A 78 4.90 -20.19 16.45
CA LEU A 78 5.66 -20.68 17.60
C LEU A 78 5.12 -22.00 18.13
N GLN A 79 3.80 -22.18 18.14
CA GLN A 79 3.16 -23.46 18.46
C GLN A 79 3.56 -24.55 17.46
N LEU A 80 3.62 -24.23 16.16
CA LEU A 80 4.14 -25.16 15.16
C LEU A 80 5.59 -25.54 15.45
N CYS A 81 6.47 -24.59 15.79
CA CYS A 81 7.85 -24.89 16.19
C CYS A 81 7.92 -25.86 17.37
N GLN A 82 7.11 -25.62 18.42
CA GLN A 82 7.03 -26.49 19.60
C GLN A 82 6.53 -27.88 19.22
N GLN A 83 5.51 -27.97 18.37
CA GLN A 83 4.95 -29.23 17.90
C GLN A 83 5.96 -30.00 17.03
N LEU A 84 6.64 -29.34 16.10
CA LEU A 84 7.72 -29.93 15.30
C LEU A 84 8.83 -30.47 16.20
N LYS A 85 9.21 -29.71 17.24
CA LYS A 85 10.25 -30.15 18.17
C LYS A 85 9.82 -31.37 18.99
N ALA A 86 8.55 -31.44 19.38
CA ALA A 86 8.00 -32.55 20.15
C ALA A 86 7.82 -33.82 19.30
N THR A 87 7.31 -33.69 18.07
CA THR A 87 7.01 -34.81 17.17
C THR A 87 8.23 -35.29 16.38
N TYR A 88 9.10 -34.38 15.95
CA TYR A 88 10.28 -34.64 15.11
C TYR A 88 11.55 -34.05 15.76
N PRO A 89 12.03 -34.59 16.88
CA PRO A 89 13.07 -33.96 17.70
C PRO A 89 14.43 -33.79 17.01
N THR A 90 14.69 -34.58 15.96
CA THR A 90 15.91 -34.56 15.14
C THR A 90 15.81 -33.68 13.91
N LEU A 91 14.61 -33.21 13.54
CA LEU A 91 14.38 -32.36 12.37
C LEU A 91 14.67 -30.89 12.74
N PRO A 92 15.72 -30.27 12.18
CA PRO A 92 15.99 -28.87 12.47
C PRO A 92 14.97 -27.95 11.80
N THR A 93 14.76 -26.79 12.42
CA THR A 93 13.90 -25.72 11.91
C THR A 93 14.73 -24.44 11.76
N LEU A 94 14.64 -23.82 10.59
CA LEU A 94 15.21 -22.52 10.26
C LEU A 94 14.07 -21.51 10.10
N LEU A 95 14.15 -20.42 10.86
CA LEU A 95 13.24 -19.30 10.72
C LEU A 95 13.69 -18.36 9.60
N LEU A 96 12.78 -18.01 8.69
CA LEU A 96 12.98 -16.98 7.68
C LEU A 96 11.85 -15.94 7.80
N SER A 97 12.14 -14.77 8.39
CA SER A 97 11.09 -13.79 8.72
C SER A 97 11.38 -12.36 8.29
N ALA A 98 10.34 -11.61 7.90
CA ALA A 98 10.44 -10.19 7.57
C ALA A 98 10.65 -9.27 8.78
N ILE A 99 10.34 -9.72 10.00
CA ILE A 99 10.45 -8.89 11.21
C ILE A 99 11.64 -9.36 12.06
N PRO A 100 12.56 -8.45 12.42
CA PRO A 100 13.54 -8.71 13.45
C PRO A 100 12.99 -8.27 14.83
N ASP A 101 12.05 -9.04 15.40
CA ASP A 101 11.64 -8.85 16.79
C ASP A 101 12.48 -9.75 17.71
N ALA A 102 13.26 -9.14 18.59
CA ALA A 102 14.12 -9.84 19.54
C ALA A 102 13.32 -10.77 20.48
N GLY A 103 12.11 -10.37 20.88
CA GLY A 103 11.23 -11.18 21.73
C GLY A 103 10.80 -12.46 21.03
N LEU A 104 10.37 -12.33 19.76
CA LEU A 104 9.98 -13.45 18.92
C LEU A 104 11.16 -14.38 18.59
N ILE A 105 12.35 -13.85 18.30
CA ILE A 105 13.57 -14.64 18.08
C ILE A 105 13.94 -15.44 19.35
N MET A 106 13.84 -14.82 20.53
CA MET A 106 14.06 -15.51 21.81
C MET A 106 13.02 -16.62 22.04
N ALA A 107 11.74 -16.34 21.77
CA ALA A 107 10.67 -17.33 21.89
C ALA A 107 10.86 -18.49 20.90
N ALA A 108 11.27 -18.21 19.67
CA ALA A 108 11.57 -19.21 18.66
C ALA A 108 12.75 -20.10 19.08
N ARG A 109 13.80 -19.50 19.65
CA ARG A 109 14.93 -20.25 20.23
C ARG A 109 14.46 -21.16 21.37
N ALA A 110 13.61 -20.68 22.25
CA ALA A 110 13.02 -21.48 23.33
C ALA A 110 12.11 -22.61 22.78
N ALA A 111 11.45 -22.39 21.65
CA ALA A 111 10.63 -23.38 20.95
C ALA A 111 11.44 -24.44 20.17
N GLY A 112 12.78 -24.37 20.18
CA GLY A 112 13.64 -25.38 19.57
C GLY A 112 14.09 -25.08 18.14
N VAL A 113 13.82 -23.88 17.62
CA VAL A 113 14.37 -23.41 16.34
C VAL A 113 15.89 -23.34 16.43
N ARG A 114 16.59 -23.71 15.35
CA ARG A 114 18.06 -23.81 15.30
C ARG A 114 18.72 -22.70 14.49
N GLY A 115 17.98 -21.98 13.66
CA GLY A 115 18.52 -20.81 12.99
C GLY A 115 17.49 -19.74 12.67
N TYR A 116 18.01 -18.56 12.31
CA TYR A 116 17.22 -17.41 11.91
C TYR A 116 17.91 -16.66 10.78
N CYS A 117 17.11 -16.26 9.79
CA CYS A 117 17.47 -15.33 8.73
C CYS A 117 16.35 -14.30 8.52
N PRO A 118 16.68 -13.02 8.32
CA PRO A 118 15.72 -12.05 7.81
C PRO A 118 15.29 -12.36 6.37
N LYS A 119 14.02 -12.13 6.01
CA LYS A 119 13.60 -12.10 4.60
C LYS A 119 14.36 -10.99 3.87
N GLY A 120 14.81 -11.29 2.66
CA GLY A 120 15.71 -10.42 1.90
C GLY A 120 17.20 -10.71 2.12
N THR A 121 17.55 -11.68 2.99
CA THR A 121 18.92 -12.22 3.06
C THR A 121 19.33 -12.72 1.66
N PRO A 122 20.53 -12.35 1.16
CA PRO A 122 21.03 -12.84 -0.12
C PRO A 122 21.04 -14.38 -0.16
N ILE A 123 20.64 -14.97 -1.28
CA ILE A 123 20.49 -16.43 -1.43
C ILE A 123 21.80 -17.16 -1.07
N SER A 124 22.95 -16.63 -1.47
CA SER A 124 24.26 -17.21 -1.11
C SER A 124 24.49 -17.32 0.39
N GLN A 125 24.04 -16.32 1.16
CA GLN A 125 24.16 -16.33 2.62
C GLN A 125 23.10 -17.24 3.26
N LEU A 126 21.89 -17.26 2.72
CA LEU A 126 20.82 -18.17 3.16
C LEU A 126 21.24 -19.64 3.00
N VAL A 127 21.88 -19.99 1.88
CA VAL A 127 22.43 -21.33 1.62
C VAL A 127 23.44 -21.73 2.71
N THR A 128 24.36 -20.84 3.07
CA THR A 128 25.31 -21.10 4.18
C THR A 128 24.60 -21.38 5.50
N VAL A 129 23.53 -20.64 5.80
CA VAL A 129 22.72 -20.88 7.02
C VAL A 129 21.99 -22.21 6.94
N ILE A 130 21.37 -22.53 5.79
CA ILE A 130 20.67 -23.80 5.55
C ILE A 130 21.63 -24.98 5.79
N GLU A 131 22.82 -24.94 5.20
CA GLU A 131 23.82 -26.00 5.34
C GLU A 131 24.29 -26.16 6.80
N ALA A 132 24.56 -25.04 7.48
CA ALA A 132 24.98 -25.08 8.89
C ALA A 132 23.89 -25.67 9.79
N VAL A 133 22.64 -25.25 9.61
CA VAL A 133 21.51 -25.70 10.42
C VAL A 133 21.13 -27.15 10.13
N ALA A 134 21.18 -27.58 8.86
CA ALA A 134 20.98 -28.97 8.48
C ALA A 134 22.07 -29.89 9.03
N ALA A 135 23.30 -29.40 9.18
CA ALA A 135 24.39 -30.12 9.86
C ALA A 135 24.24 -30.18 11.40
N GLY A 136 23.16 -29.63 11.95
CA GLY A 136 22.86 -29.62 13.39
C GLY A 136 23.47 -28.44 14.15
N ASN A 137 24.13 -27.50 13.47
CA ASN A 137 24.66 -26.29 14.11
C ASN A 137 23.54 -25.27 14.32
N SER A 138 23.76 -24.34 15.25
CA SER A 138 22.87 -23.20 15.41
C SER A 138 23.43 -21.97 14.70
N TYR A 139 22.64 -21.33 13.85
CA TYR A 139 23.10 -20.18 13.05
C TYR A 139 22.04 -19.09 13.03
N TRP A 140 22.33 -17.97 13.69
CA TRP A 140 21.39 -16.87 13.88
C TRP A 140 21.99 -15.60 13.28
N LEU A 141 21.38 -15.11 12.19
CA LEU A 141 21.68 -13.79 11.66
C LEU A 141 21.01 -12.72 12.53
N THR A 142 21.60 -12.43 13.68
CA THR A 142 21.21 -11.28 14.52
C THR A 142 22.13 -10.12 14.16
N GLU A 143 21.58 -8.91 13.96
CA GLU A 143 22.42 -7.71 13.99
C GLU A 143 23.14 -7.67 15.35
N THR A 144 24.46 -7.80 15.33
CA THR A 144 25.29 -8.02 16.52
C THR A 144 25.15 -6.88 17.53
N VAL A 145 24.48 -7.15 18.66
CA VAL A 145 24.70 -6.42 19.92
C VAL A 145 25.80 -7.17 20.68
N ASN A 146 26.98 -6.55 20.80
CA ASN A 146 28.10 -7.08 21.56
C ASN A 146 27.71 -7.31 23.03
N PRO A 147 28.00 -8.48 23.63
CA PRO A 147 27.87 -8.68 25.05
C PRO A 147 29.21 -8.31 25.73
N GLU A 148 29.23 -7.26 26.54
CA GLU A 148 29.95 -7.21 27.83
C GLU A 148 29.86 -5.79 28.44
N ILE A 149 29.59 -5.74 29.75
CA ILE A 149 29.59 -4.61 30.71
C ILE A 149 28.24 -3.89 30.93
N THR A 150 27.52 -4.31 31.99
CA THR A 150 26.52 -3.55 32.79
C THR A 150 27.19 -2.61 33.81
N PRO A 151 26.48 -1.68 34.49
CA PRO A 151 25.34 -0.84 34.08
C PRO A 151 25.52 0.66 34.49
N SER A 152 24.94 1.61 33.77
CA SER A 152 24.52 2.90 34.36
C SER A 152 23.49 3.62 33.48
N ILE A 153 22.57 4.29 34.16
CA ILE A 153 21.31 4.88 33.72
C ILE A 153 21.54 6.10 32.79
N ALA A 154 20.87 6.12 31.63
CA ALA A 154 20.10 7.24 31.08
C ALA A 154 19.94 7.10 29.55
N ALA A 155 18.71 7.27 29.08
CA ALA A 155 18.29 7.19 27.69
C ALA A 155 19.07 8.13 26.75
N VAL A 156 19.63 7.60 25.65
CA VAL A 156 19.66 8.19 24.28
C VAL A 156 19.97 7.03 23.29
N ALA A 157 19.17 6.92 22.23
CA ALA A 157 19.26 5.91 21.17
C ALA A 157 20.61 5.88 20.40
N PRO A 158 21.06 4.71 19.88
CA PRO A 158 22.08 4.65 18.84
C PRO A 158 21.51 4.18 17.48
N ARG A 159 21.37 5.17 16.60
CA ARG A 159 21.65 5.23 15.16
C ARG A 159 21.91 3.93 14.37
N LEU A 160 21.05 3.73 13.38
CA LEU A 160 21.04 2.72 12.31
C LEU A 160 22.40 2.50 11.59
N PRO A 161 22.75 1.24 11.24
CA PRO A 161 23.90 0.87 10.40
C PRO A 161 23.82 1.38 8.94
N LEU A 162 22.63 1.83 8.50
CA LEU A 162 22.41 2.46 7.20
C LEU A 162 23.13 3.81 7.02
N ALA A 163 23.46 4.52 8.11
CA ALA A 163 24.24 5.76 8.01
C ALA A 163 25.69 5.49 7.59
N LYS A 164 26.32 4.44 8.13
CA LYS A 164 27.67 4.01 7.71
C LYS A 164 27.67 3.45 6.28
N TRP A 165 26.64 2.70 5.90
CA TRP A 165 26.51 2.20 4.52
C TRP A 165 26.26 3.32 3.51
N ARG A 166 25.38 4.28 3.81
CA ARG A 166 25.17 5.48 2.97
C ARG A 166 26.41 6.36 2.91
N GLN A 167 27.14 6.54 4.01
CA GLN A 167 28.37 7.30 4.04
C GLN A 167 29.49 6.60 3.24
N ASN A 168 29.61 5.28 3.35
CA ASN A 168 30.59 4.50 2.58
C ASN A 168 30.24 4.42 1.08
N LEU A 169 28.95 4.32 0.73
CA LEU A 169 28.49 4.40 -0.66
C LEU A 169 28.63 5.81 -1.22
N HIS A 170 28.34 6.85 -0.44
CA HIS A 170 28.56 8.24 -0.83
C HIS A 170 30.04 8.45 -1.11
N ILE A 171 30.94 8.11 -0.18
CA ILE A 171 32.39 8.27 -0.36
C ILE A 171 32.92 7.45 -1.54
N SER A 172 32.49 6.19 -1.71
CA SER A 172 32.97 5.33 -2.81
C SER A 172 32.46 5.79 -4.19
N SER A 173 31.18 6.14 -4.30
CA SER A 173 30.56 6.61 -5.55
C SER A 173 31.07 7.99 -5.96
N VAL A 174 31.27 8.87 -4.97
CA VAL A 174 31.85 10.20 -5.15
C VAL A 174 33.29 10.10 -5.65
N ASN A 175 34.11 9.27 -5.02
CA ASN A 175 35.51 9.10 -5.43
C ASN A 175 35.62 8.54 -6.85
N TYR A 176 34.74 7.61 -7.22
CA TYR A 176 34.66 7.09 -8.58
C TYR A 176 34.27 8.18 -9.60
N ILE A 177 33.24 8.97 -9.30
CA ILE A 177 32.80 10.08 -10.16
C ILE A 177 33.92 11.12 -10.28
N ASP A 178 34.56 11.51 -9.18
CA ASP A 178 35.61 12.53 -9.17
C ASP A 178 36.85 12.05 -9.94
N HIS A 179 37.24 10.77 -9.84
CA HIS A 179 38.31 10.16 -10.65
C HIS A 179 37.96 10.17 -12.14
N ALA A 180 36.76 9.73 -12.53
CA ALA A 180 36.30 9.76 -13.92
C ALA A 180 36.22 11.19 -14.48
N LEU A 181 35.86 12.16 -13.64
CA LEU A 181 35.79 13.57 -14.03
C LEU A 181 37.18 14.17 -14.24
N GLN A 182 38.16 13.79 -13.40
CA GLN A 182 39.57 14.16 -13.60
C GLN A 182 40.13 13.56 -14.90
N GLU A 183 39.85 12.29 -15.18
CA GLU A 183 40.31 11.60 -16.39
C GLU A 183 39.73 12.24 -17.67
N VAL A 184 38.41 12.47 -17.72
CA VAL A 184 37.75 13.11 -18.86
C VAL A 184 38.22 14.57 -19.01
N THR A 185 38.49 15.26 -17.90
CA THR A 185 39.01 16.65 -17.96
C THR A 185 40.45 16.70 -18.43
N ALA A 186 41.30 15.75 -18.04
CA ALA A 186 42.67 15.61 -18.53
C ALA A 186 42.70 15.29 -20.04
N GLN A 187 41.83 14.38 -20.50
CA GLN A 187 41.67 14.10 -21.93
C GLN A 187 41.24 15.36 -22.70
N LEU A 188 40.32 16.16 -22.18
CA LEU A 188 39.89 17.42 -22.81
C LEU A 188 41.02 18.48 -22.93
N GLN A 189 42.10 18.37 -22.15
CA GLN A 189 43.24 19.28 -22.20
C GLN A 189 44.30 18.91 -23.25
N ILE A 190 44.20 17.74 -23.92
CA ILE A 190 45.16 17.33 -24.95
C ILE A 190 45.01 18.26 -26.18
N PRO A 191 46.08 18.98 -26.58
CA PRO A 191 46.04 19.82 -27.77
C PRO A 191 45.96 18.96 -29.04
N GLY A 192 45.06 19.31 -29.97
CA GLY A 192 44.88 18.59 -31.25
C GLY A 192 43.73 17.58 -31.32
N LEU A 193 42.88 17.48 -30.29
CA LEU A 193 41.70 16.61 -30.30
C LEU A 193 40.70 16.96 -31.42
N PRO A 194 40.18 15.96 -32.17
CA PRO A 194 39.09 16.16 -33.12
C PRO A 194 37.85 16.80 -32.48
N ILE A 195 37.14 17.63 -33.25
CA ILE A 195 35.97 18.41 -32.75
C ILE A 195 34.86 17.50 -32.21
N LEU A 196 34.63 16.36 -32.87
CA LEU A 196 33.61 15.39 -32.46
C LEU A 196 33.96 14.74 -31.12
N ASP A 197 35.21 14.29 -30.96
CA ASP A 197 35.69 13.66 -29.72
C ASP A 197 35.68 14.65 -28.57
N ARG A 198 36.05 15.90 -28.82
CA ARG A 198 35.92 16.99 -27.84
C ARG A 198 34.46 17.21 -27.42
N ALA A 199 33.51 17.16 -28.35
CA ALA A 199 32.09 17.31 -28.04
C ALA A 199 31.53 16.12 -27.23
N VAL A 200 31.95 14.90 -27.56
CA VAL A 200 31.58 13.67 -26.81
C VAL A 200 32.15 13.71 -25.40
N LEU A 201 33.44 14.03 -25.24
CA LEU A 201 34.08 14.17 -23.92
C LEU A 201 33.46 15.31 -23.10
N ALA A 202 33.09 16.44 -23.73
CA ALA A 202 32.36 17.51 -23.08
C ALA A 202 30.92 17.12 -22.70
N GLY A 203 30.28 16.21 -23.45
CA GLY A 203 29.02 15.56 -23.08
C GLY A 203 29.19 14.69 -21.83
N LYS A 204 30.15 13.77 -21.86
CA LYS A 204 30.45 12.86 -20.75
C LYS A 204 30.83 13.60 -19.46
N ARG A 205 31.56 14.72 -19.57
CA ARG A 205 31.85 15.60 -18.44
C ARG A 205 30.59 16.23 -17.84
N ARG A 206 29.64 16.67 -18.66
CA ARG A 206 28.36 17.23 -18.19
C ARG A 206 27.50 16.19 -17.50
N GLU A 207 27.48 14.97 -18.03
CA GLU A 207 26.79 13.83 -17.41
C GLU A 207 27.39 13.51 -16.03
N LEU A 208 28.73 13.39 -15.93
CA LEU A 208 29.41 13.15 -14.66
C LEU A 208 29.17 14.26 -13.63
N LEU A 209 29.18 15.53 -14.05
CA LEU A 209 28.84 16.68 -13.20
C LEU A 209 27.38 16.65 -12.73
N ALA A 210 26.45 16.29 -13.62
CA ALA A 210 25.04 16.16 -13.28
C ALA A 210 24.81 14.98 -12.31
N SER A 211 25.44 13.83 -12.55
CA SER A 211 25.41 12.69 -11.64
C SER A 211 25.99 13.05 -10.26
N ARG A 212 27.08 13.82 -10.20
CA ARG A 212 27.68 14.32 -8.95
C ARG A 212 26.74 15.23 -8.18
N TRP A 213 26.09 16.16 -8.88
CA TRP A 213 25.13 17.09 -8.29
C TRP A 213 23.91 16.34 -7.74
N LEU A 214 23.37 15.38 -8.51
CA LEU A 214 22.19 14.60 -8.15
C LEU A 214 22.47 13.69 -6.94
N LEU A 215 23.66 13.09 -6.88
CA LEU A 215 24.12 12.29 -5.74
C LEU A 215 24.19 13.12 -4.44
N ASN A 216 24.62 14.39 -4.53
CA ASN A 216 24.63 15.31 -3.39
C ASN A 216 23.22 15.77 -2.97
N GLN A 217 22.23 15.74 -3.86
CA GLN A 217 20.84 16.12 -3.52
C GLN A 217 20.02 14.96 -2.96
N VAL A 218 20.31 13.73 -3.38
CA VAL A 218 19.51 12.54 -3.02
C VAL A 218 20.03 11.83 -1.76
N LEU A 219 21.32 11.93 -1.45
CA LEU A 219 21.95 11.19 -0.34
C LEU A 219 22.31 12.05 0.90
N ILE A 220 22.12 13.37 0.85
CA ILE A 220 22.36 14.27 2.00
C ILE A 220 21.03 14.57 2.71
N LEU A 221 20.90 14.16 3.98
CA LEU A 221 19.77 14.58 4.83
C LEU A 221 19.90 16.08 5.19
N PRO A 222 18.79 16.80 5.43
CA PRO A 222 18.81 18.24 5.75
C PRO A 222 19.66 18.65 6.96
N GLN A 223 20.01 17.72 7.85
CA GLN A 223 20.75 18.01 9.08
C GLN A 223 22.27 18.21 8.92
N GLU A 224 22.86 17.94 7.75
CA GLU A 224 24.32 18.15 7.52
C GLU A 224 24.67 19.47 6.79
N LYS A 225 23.68 20.30 6.43
CA LYS A 225 23.93 21.62 5.81
C LYS A 225 24.49 22.68 6.78
N GLN A 226 24.63 22.40 8.07
CA GLN A 226 25.01 23.38 9.10
C GLN A 226 26.47 23.36 9.55
N GLN A 227 27.37 22.58 8.92
CA GLN A 227 28.80 22.65 9.22
C GLN A 227 29.60 23.12 7.99
N LEU A 228 29.53 24.42 7.73
CA LEU A 228 30.62 25.15 7.07
C LEU A 228 31.34 26.01 8.12
N PRO A 229 32.67 26.15 8.07
CA PRO A 229 33.45 26.76 9.15
C PRO A 229 33.17 28.26 9.25
N LEU A 230 32.83 28.69 10.46
CA LEU A 230 32.79 30.10 10.85
C LEU A 230 34.20 30.69 10.73
N THR A 231 34.45 31.47 9.67
CA THR A 231 35.51 32.48 9.71
C THR A 231 35.01 33.65 10.55
N SER A 232 35.60 33.77 11.74
CA SER A 232 35.48 34.90 12.64
C SER A 232 35.79 36.21 11.94
N SER A 233 34.81 37.10 11.85
CA SER A 233 35.05 38.53 11.68
C SER A 233 34.16 39.30 12.64
N VAL A 234 34.83 40.00 13.54
CA VAL A 234 34.32 40.80 14.63
C VAL A 234 33.60 42.03 14.08
N ALA A 235 32.33 42.25 14.45
CA ALA A 235 31.73 43.58 14.45
C ALA A 235 30.57 43.71 15.46
N LYS A 236 30.88 44.41 16.55
CA LYS A 236 30.05 45.13 17.54
C LYS A 236 28.52 45.08 17.41
N SER A 237 27.93 44.64 18.52
CA SER A 237 26.55 44.86 18.96
C SER A 237 26.18 46.33 19.17
N LEU A 238 24.97 46.72 18.75
CA LEU A 238 24.18 47.81 19.32
C LEU A 238 22.71 47.36 19.42
N PRO A 239 21.97 47.66 20.51
CA PRO A 239 20.58 47.25 20.66
C PRO A 239 19.63 48.25 19.98
N ILE A 240 18.75 47.76 19.11
CA ILE A 240 17.66 48.54 18.52
C ILE A 240 16.34 48.05 19.14
N VAL A 241 15.69 48.96 19.87
CA VAL A 241 14.33 48.86 20.40
C VAL A 241 13.33 48.92 19.22
N PRO A 242 12.32 48.04 19.13
CA PRO A 242 11.26 48.20 18.14
C PRO A 242 10.27 49.28 18.57
N PRO A 243 9.84 50.20 17.68
CA PRO A 243 8.80 51.18 18.00
C PRO A 243 7.41 50.55 17.92
N ALA A 244 6.54 50.98 18.83
CA ALA A 244 5.11 50.71 18.81
C ALA A 244 4.44 51.40 17.60
N ILE A 245 3.52 50.69 16.95
CA ILE A 245 2.65 51.24 15.89
C ILE A 245 1.21 51.24 16.42
N PRO A 246 0.42 52.31 16.18
CA PRO A 246 -0.78 52.62 16.92
C PRO A 246 -2.03 51.89 16.41
N THR A 247 -2.91 51.60 17.35
CA THR A 247 -4.27 51.07 17.15
C THR A 247 -5.10 52.09 16.37
N ILE A 248 -5.44 51.77 15.12
CA ILE A 248 -6.46 52.47 14.35
C ILE A 248 -7.77 51.69 14.51
N SER A 249 -8.69 52.26 15.27
CA SER A 249 -10.09 51.85 15.33
C SER A 249 -10.74 52.12 13.98
N ALA A 250 -10.83 51.09 13.14
CA ALA A 250 -11.69 51.09 11.96
C ALA A 250 -12.99 50.36 12.30
N SER A 251 -14.01 51.16 12.60
CA SER A 251 -15.41 50.77 12.53
C SER A 251 -15.74 50.31 11.11
N ASN A 252 -15.64 49.00 10.86
CA ASN A 252 -16.27 48.36 9.72
C ASN A 252 -17.45 47.54 10.24
N SER A 253 -18.64 48.11 10.04
CA SER A 253 -19.90 47.38 10.00
C SER A 253 -19.83 46.32 8.91
N GLN A 254 -19.35 45.13 9.26
CA GLN A 254 -19.61 43.92 8.50
C GLN A 254 -21.01 43.43 8.86
N GLN A 255 -21.86 43.38 7.85
CA GLN A 255 -23.15 42.74 7.87
C GLN A 255 -23.02 41.36 8.50
N THR A 256 -23.66 41.19 9.65
CA THR A 256 -23.94 39.89 10.25
C THR A 256 -24.79 39.12 9.26
N SER A 257 -24.16 38.22 8.52
CA SER A 257 -24.87 37.06 7.98
C SER A 257 -25.38 36.29 9.18
N PRO A 258 -26.67 35.89 9.24
CA PRO A 258 -27.18 35.16 10.39
C PRO A 258 -26.44 33.82 10.45
N SER A 259 -25.62 33.63 11.47
CA SER A 259 -25.14 32.31 11.85
C SER A 259 -26.40 31.45 12.03
N PRO A 260 -26.54 30.31 11.31
CA PRO A 260 -27.65 29.42 11.56
C PRO A 260 -27.63 29.03 13.05
N PRO A 261 -28.79 28.81 13.68
CA PRO A 261 -28.83 28.38 15.07
C PRO A 261 -27.99 27.12 15.19
N LEU A 262 -26.96 27.14 16.05
CA LEU A 262 -26.17 25.96 16.40
C LEU A 262 -27.15 24.88 16.85
N LEU A 263 -27.38 23.89 15.98
CA LEU A 263 -28.08 22.67 16.35
C LEU A 263 -27.37 22.09 17.57
N SER A 264 -28.05 21.41 18.47
CA SER A 264 -27.34 20.63 19.49
C SER A 264 -26.61 19.44 18.84
N PRO A 265 -25.53 18.88 19.44
CA PRO A 265 -24.85 17.71 18.88
C PRO A 265 -25.79 16.53 18.60
N ARG A 266 -26.84 16.40 19.43
CA ARG A 266 -27.92 15.43 19.22
C ARG A 266 -28.79 15.76 18.01
N ALA A 267 -29.20 17.01 17.84
CA ALA A 267 -29.98 17.41 16.67
C ALA A 267 -29.21 17.23 15.35
N LEU A 268 -27.91 17.54 15.37
CA LEU A 268 -27.01 17.28 14.25
C LEU A 268 -26.94 15.77 13.91
N GLN A 269 -26.71 14.93 14.92
CA GLN A 269 -26.73 13.47 14.74
C GLN A 269 -28.06 13.02 14.13
N THR A 270 -29.19 13.44 14.70
CA THR A 270 -30.52 13.04 14.21
C THR A 270 -30.71 13.37 12.74
N ASN A 271 -30.29 14.56 12.30
CA ASN A 271 -30.44 14.98 10.90
C ASN A 271 -29.58 14.16 9.95
N LEU A 272 -28.29 13.97 10.28
CA LEU A 272 -27.37 13.18 9.44
C LEU A 272 -27.80 11.71 9.37
N PHE A 273 -28.22 11.14 10.50
CA PHE A 273 -28.63 9.74 10.58
C PHE A 273 -29.96 9.52 9.86
N ALA A 274 -30.92 10.45 9.95
CA ALA A 274 -32.15 10.40 9.18
C ALA A 274 -31.90 10.45 7.67
N SER A 275 -30.97 11.32 7.23
CA SER A 275 -30.57 11.37 5.83
C SER A 275 -29.94 10.05 5.36
N CYS A 276 -29.04 9.48 6.16
CA CYS A 276 -28.45 8.18 5.89
C CYS A 276 -29.51 7.06 5.81
N ILE A 277 -30.48 7.03 6.73
CA ILE A 277 -31.60 6.06 6.71
C ILE A 277 -32.43 6.19 5.43
N ASN A 278 -32.66 7.41 4.95
CA ASN A 278 -33.36 7.63 3.69
C ASN A 278 -32.56 7.09 2.50
N LYS A 279 -31.24 7.31 2.45
CA LYS A 279 -30.38 6.76 1.39
C LYS A 279 -30.23 5.24 1.48
N LEU A 280 -30.29 4.67 2.68
CA LEU A 280 -30.40 3.23 2.88
C LEU A 280 -31.69 2.65 2.31
N GLN A 281 -32.63 3.44 1.78
CA GLN A 281 -33.77 2.96 0.98
C GLN A 281 -33.41 2.67 -0.49
N PHE A 282 -32.31 3.23 -1.01
CA PHE A 282 -31.84 2.98 -2.38
C PHE A 282 -31.43 1.51 -2.59
N PRO A 283 -31.28 1.06 -3.86
CA PRO A 283 -30.63 -0.21 -4.15
C PRO A 283 -29.23 -0.27 -3.54
N LEU A 284 -28.87 -1.41 -2.93
CA LEU A 284 -27.56 -1.62 -2.28
C LEU A 284 -26.63 -2.53 -3.11
N ASN A 285 -26.78 -2.48 -4.43
CA ASN A 285 -25.85 -3.14 -5.34
C ASN A 285 -24.53 -2.38 -5.35
N ASN A 286 -23.42 -3.08 -5.31
CA ASN A 286 -22.12 -2.46 -5.46
C ASN A 286 -21.91 -2.03 -6.92
N VAL A 287 -21.73 -0.73 -7.13
CA VAL A 287 -21.44 -0.12 -8.44
C VAL A 287 -20.03 0.49 -8.47
N SER A 288 -19.21 0.21 -7.45
CA SER A 288 -17.79 0.56 -7.45
C SER A 288 -16.96 -0.40 -8.31
N ASP A 289 -15.72 -0.03 -8.58
CA ASP A 289 -14.77 -0.85 -9.34
C ASP A 289 -14.15 -1.99 -8.50
N SER A 290 -14.52 -2.13 -7.23
CA SER A 290 -13.93 -3.09 -6.30
C SER A 290 -14.98 -3.95 -5.60
N VAL A 291 -14.67 -5.22 -5.37
CA VAL A 291 -15.59 -6.16 -4.68
C VAL A 291 -15.69 -5.82 -3.18
N LEU A 292 -16.90 -5.76 -2.63
CA LEU A 292 -17.11 -5.53 -1.20
C LEU A 292 -17.44 -6.83 -0.48
N GLU A 293 -17.00 -6.96 0.77
CA GLU A 293 -17.25 -8.14 1.60
C GLU A 293 -18.75 -8.36 1.77
N ILE A 294 -19.50 -7.27 1.96
CA ILE A 294 -20.96 -7.28 2.09
C ILE A 294 -21.70 -7.70 0.81
N ASP A 295 -21.02 -7.82 -0.34
CA ASP A 295 -21.65 -8.31 -1.58
C ASP A 295 -22.08 -9.77 -1.51
N ILE A 296 -21.59 -10.52 -0.52
CA ILE A 296 -22.04 -11.87 -0.27
C ILE A 296 -23.52 -11.93 0.16
N PHE A 297 -24.01 -10.88 0.81
CA PHE A 297 -25.35 -10.87 1.40
C PHE A 297 -26.46 -10.49 0.43
N ARG A 298 -27.64 -11.07 0.64
CA ARG A 298 -28.87 -10.58 0.02
C ARG A 298 -29.16 -9.15 0.46
N GLU A 299 -29.86 -8.41 -0.40
CA GLU A 299 -30.13 -7.00 -0.17
C GLU A 299 -30.89 -6.71 1.14
N ASP A 300 -31.84 -7.58 1.53
CA ASP A 300 -32.54 -7.48 2.81
C ASP A 300 -31.57 -7.57 4.00
N LYS A 301 -30.59 -8.48 3.92
CA LYS A 301 -29.58 -8.71 4.96
C LYS A 301 -28.49 -7.65 4.97
N LYS A 302 -28.07 -7.15 3.81
CA LYS A 302 -27.20 -5.96 3.74
C LYS A 302 -27.85 -4.78 4.46
N ARG A 303 -29.12 -4.54 4.18
CA ARG A 303 -29.87 -3.41 4.76
C ARG A 303 -30.08 -3.56 6.27
N GLU A 304 -30.44 -4.77 6.72
CA GLU A 304 -30.55 -5.10 8.15
C GLU A 304 -29.21 -4.81 8.87
N LEU A 305 -28.08 -5.22 8.29
CA LEU A 305 -26.75 -4.96 8.85
C LEU A 305 -26.42 -3.47 8.91
N LEU A 306 -26.59 -2.74 7.80
CA LEU A 306 -26.25 -1.31 7.73
C LEU A 306 -27.11 -0.48 8.71
N TYR A 307 -28.40 -0.81 8.83
CA TYR A 307 -29.29 -0.16 9.80
C TYR A 307 -28.86 -0.44 11.25
N LEU A 308 -28.50 -1.69 11.55
CA LEU A 308 -28.00 -2.08 12.87
C LEU A 308 -26.71 -1.34 13.24
N ILE A 309 -25.77 -1.20 12.30
CA ILE A 309 -24.52 -0.44 12.51
C ILE A 309 -24.84 1.01 12.84
N LEU A 310 -25.72 1.65 12.07
CA LEU A 310 -26.12 3.03 12.31
C LEU A 310 -26.79 3.19 13.69
N GLN A 311 -27.65 2.25 14.07
CA GLN A 311 -28.31 2.24 15.38
C GLN A 311 -27.31 2.09 16.53
N LYS A 312 -26.35 1.15 16.42
CA LYS A 312 -25.31 0.93 17.44
C LYS A 312 -24.37 2.12 17.57
N LEU A 313 -24.00 2.72 16.44
CA LEU A 313 -23.20 3.94 16.42
C LEU A 313 -23.93 5.08 17.14
N ALA A 314 -25.23 5.29 16.87
CA ALA A 314 -26.02 6.29 17.56
C ALA A 314 -26.01 6.10 19.09
N GLN A 315 -26.21 4.86 19.54
CA GLN A 315 -26.19 4.50 20.97
C GLN A 315 -24.83 4.77 21.61
N GLN A 316 -23.74 4.39 20.94
CA GLN A 316 -22.38 4.66 21.43
C GLN A 316 -22.09 6.16 21.50
N LEU A 317 -22.45 6.94 20.46
CA LEU A 317 -22.24 8.38 20.46
C LEU A 317 -22.99 9.07 21.61
N ASP A 318 -24.21 8.62 21.94
CA ASP A 318 -24.95 9.14 23.09
C ASP A 318 -24.30 8.77 24.43
N ALA A 319 -23.77 7.56 24.57
CA ALA A 319 -23.00 7.17 25.75
C ALA A 319 -21.72 8.01 25.91
N LEU A 320 -20.98 8.22 24.82
CA LEU A 320 -19.76 9.04 24.78
C LEU A 320 -20.03 10.51 25.12
N ARG A 321 -21.17 11.08 24.68
CA ARG A 321 -21.57 12.45 25.08
C ARG A 321 -21.83 12.57 26.57
N ASN A 322 -22.46 11.56 27.18
CA ASN A 322 -22.71 11.56 28.62
C ASN A 322 -21.40 11.49 29.43
N ALA A 323 -20.33 10.93 28.84
CA ALA A 323 -19.00 10.84 29.44
C ALA A 323 -18.15 12.13 29.30
N GLN A 324 -18.62 13.16 28.58
CA GLN A 324 -17.95 14.47 28.43
C GLN A 324 -16.49 14.38 27.90
N ILE A 325 -16.28 13.61 26.84
CA ILE A 325 -14.95 13.36 26.25
C ILE A 325 -14.37 14.62 25.59
N THR A 326 -13.06 14.79 25.68
CA THR A 326 -12.32 15.89 25.01
C THR A 326 -11.69 15.46 23.68
N VAL A 327 -11.39 16.41 22.77
CA VAL A 327 -10.80 16.11 21.44
C VAL A 327 -9.50 15.31 21.54
N ASN A 328 -8.63 15.62 22.51
CA ASN A 328 -7.34 14.93 22.66
C ASN A 328 -7.50 13.45 23.05
N GLN A 329 -8.51 13.12 23.85
CA GLN A 329 -8.82 11.75 24.24
C GLN A 329 -9.43 10.95 23.08
N LEU A 330 -10.10 11.64 22.14
CA LEU A 330 -10.82 10.98 21.05
C LEU A 330 -9.89 10.27 20.07
N GLY A 331 -8.66 10.76 19.89
CA GLY A 331 -7.64 10.09 19.07
C GLY A 331 -7.26 8.71 19.59
N GLU A 332 -7.11 8.56 20.92
CA GLU A 332 -6.80 7.28 21.55
C GLU A 332 -8.04 6.37 21.64
N LEU A 333 -9.23 6.96 21.75
CA LEU A 333 -10.48 6.21 21.87
C LEU A 333 -11.03 5.73 20.53
N GLN A 334 -10.70 6.36 19.41
CA GLN A 334 -11.25 6.00 18.10
C GLN A 334 -11.11 4.50 17.76
N PRO A 335 -9.92 3.88 17.89
CA PRO A 335 -9.78 2.44 17.62
C PRO A 335 -10.68 1.58 18.52
N ILE A 336 -10.84 1.97 19.79
CA ILE A 336 -11.68 1.28 20.79
C ILE A 336 -13.16 1.43 20.42
N ILE A 337 -13.61 2.64 20.06
CA ILE A 337 -14.98 2.90 19.63
C ILE A 337 -15.35 2.02 18.42
N LEU A 338 -14.47 1.96 17.43
CA LEU A 338 -14.70 1.15 16.22
C LEU A 338 -14.70 -0.36 16.54
N HIS A 339 -13.80 -0.81 17.40
CA HIS A 339 -13.77 -2.20 17.86
C HIS A 339 -15.07 -2.58 18.58
N ASP A 340 -15.49 -1.76 19.55
CA ASP A 340 -16.70 -2.01 20.33
C ASP A 340 -17.95 -1.98 19.44
N LEU A 341 -17.98 -1.08 18.45
CA LEU A 341 -19.07 -1.03 17.46
C LEU A 341 -19.14 -2.33 16.67
N TRP A 342 -18.01 -2.78 16.13
CA TRP A 342 -17.90 -4.02 15.37
C TRP A 342 -18.34 -5.24 16.21
N GLN A 343 -17.86 -5.35 17.46
CA GLN A 343 -18.21 -6.44 18.36
C GLN A 343 -19.71 -6.44 18.70
N ALA A 344 -20.28 -5.27 18.99
CA ALA A 344 -21.71 -5.13 19.30
C ALA A 344 -22.58 -5.53 18.11
N VAL A 345 -22.18 -5.13 16.89
CA VAL A 345 -22.91 -5.47 15.67
C VAL A 345 -22.83 -6.95 15.36
N ILE A 346 -21.65 -7.60 15.46
CA ILE A 346 -21.53 -9.06 15.28
C ILE A 346 -22.45 -9.80 16.26
N THR A 347 -22.40 -9.41 17.52
CA THR A 347 -23.16 -10.06 18.59
C THR A 347 -24.67 -10.00 18.32
N GLU A 348 -25.19 -8.84 17.91
CA GLU A 348 -26.62 -8.68 17.65
C GLU A 348 -27.06 -9.26 16.30
N PHE A 349 -26.27 -9.04 15.24
CA PHE A 349 -26.62 -9.49 13.89
C PHE A 349 -26.63 -11.00 13.76
N PHE A 350 -25.61 -11.68 14.31
CA PHE A 350 -25.50 -13.14 14.28
C PHE A 350 -26.09 -13.83 15.50
N GLY A 351 -26.51 -13.08 16.54
CA GLY A 351 -27.02 -13.64 17.80
C GLY A 351 -28.23 -14.56 17.63
N LYS A 352 -29.10 -14.27 16.65
CA LYS A 352 -30.25 -15.14 16.29
C LYS A 352 -29.83 -16.52 15.76
N PHE A 353 -28.60 -16.62 15.27
CA PHE A 353 -27.98 -17.84 14.74
C PHE A 353 -26.84 -18.31 15.64
N SER A 354 -26.88 -17.95 16.93
CA SER A 354 -25.80 -18.22 17.89
C SER A 354 -25.43 -19.69 18.01
N ARG A 355 -26.31 -20.64 17.67
CA ARG A 355 -26.02 -22.07 17.70
C ARG A 355 -26.37 -22.72 16.38
N VAL A 356 -25.36 -23.09 15.59
CA VAL A 356 -25.52 -23.85 14.35
C VAL A 356 -24.96 -25.25 14.53
N GLN A 357 -25.72 -26.26 14.09
CA GLN A 357 -25.30 -27.65 14.09
C GLN A 357 -24.45 -27.94 12.85
N VAL A 358 -23.16 -28.22 13.07
CA VAL A 358 -22.26 -28.71 12.01
C VAL A 358 -21.87 -30.14 12.34
N GLY A 359 -22.52 -31.10 11.66
CA GLY A 359 -22.36 -32.53 11.93
C GLY A 359 -22.88 -32.91 13.31
N LYS A 360 -21.99 -33.32 14.22
CA LYS A 360 -22.33 -33.67 15.63
C LYS A 360 -21.98 -32.59 16.65
N ARG A 361 -21.47 -31.43 16.21
CA ARG A 361 -21.00 -30.35 17.10
C ARG A 361 -21.90 -29.12 16.96
N ASN A 362 -22.26 -28.52 18.10
CA ASN A 362 -22.88 -27.20 18.14
C ASN A 362 -21.78 -26.15 18.10
N LEU A 363 -21.76 -25.31 17.07
CA LEU A 363 -20.85 -24.18 16.96
C LEU A 363 -21.53 -22.91 17.44
N GLU A 364 -20.80 -22.14 18.25
CA GLU A 364 -21.25 -20.81 18.67
C GLU A 364 -20.75 -19.75 17.68
N ILE A 365 -21.61 -19.31 16.75
CA ILE A 365 -21.21 -18.44 15.62
C ILE A 365 -20.51 -17.18 16.12
N VAL A 366 -21.11 -16.49 17.09
CA VAL A 366 -20.61 -15.20 17.60
C VAL A 366 -19.20 -15.37 18.16
N THR A 367 -18.96 -16.42 18.95
CA THR A 367 -17.65 -16.71 19.53
C THR A 367 -16.59 -16.97 18.48
N VAL A 368 -16.94 -17.61 17.37
CA VAL A 368 -16.01 -17.84 16.24
C VAL A 368 -15.74 -16.56 15.46
N LEU A 369 -16.77 -15.75 15.20
CA LEU A 369 -16.64 -14.49 14.45
C LEU A 369 -15.83 -13.43 15.19
N LEU A 370 -15.84 -13.46 16.52
CA LEU A 370 -15.06 -12.56 17.37
C LEU A 370 -13.61 -13.04 17.59
N GLN A 371 -13.19 -14.13 16.95
CA GLN A 371 -11.79 -14.58 17.01
C GLN A 371 -10.86 -13.67 16.20
N ASN A 372 -9.66 -13.43 16.72
CA ASN A 372 -8.60 -12.63 16.09
C ASN A 372 -9.06 -11.20 15.68
N PRO A 373 -9.61 -10.40 16.62
CA PRO A 373 -10.11 -9.05 16.32
C PRO A 373 -9.03 -8.12 15.74
N GLU A 374 -7.75 -8.36 16.06
CA GLU A 374 -6.61 -7.61 15.53
C GLU A 374 -6.54 -7.61 14.00
N VAL A 375 -6.93 -8.72 13.37
CA VAL A 375 -6.90 -8.86 11.90
C VAL A 375 -7.89 -7.88 11.27
N VAL A 376 -9.11 -7.82 11.79
CA VAL A 376 -10.15 -6.91 11.31
C VAL A 376 -9.80 -5.45 11.65
N GLN A 377 -9.29 -5.24 12.86
CA GLN A 377 -8.88 -3.92 13.34
C GLN A 377 -7.82 -3.32 12.41
N THR A 378 -6.76 -4.06 12.11
CA THR A 378 -5.63 -3.57 11.31
C THR A 378 -5.97 -3.51 9.82
N ALA A 379 -6.72 -4.48 9.30
CA ALA A 379 -6.99 -4.57 7.87
C ALA A 379 -8.09 -3.61 7.40
N ILE A 380 -9.07 -3.29 8.25
CA ILE A 380 -10.27 -2.54 7.86
C ILE A 380 -10.48 -1.33 8.79
N LEU A 381 -10.68 -1.54 10.10
CA LEU A 381 -11.17 -0.48 10.99
C LEU A 381 -10.17 0.69 11.17
N ASN A 382 -8.88 0.39 11.35
CA ASN A 382 -7.82 1.40 11.48
C ASN A 382 -7.57 2.15 10.17
N LYS A 383 -8.00 1.60 9.03
CA LYS A 383 -7.83 2.23 7.72
C LYS A 383 -9.00 3.13 7.33
N ILE A 384 -10.03 3.26 8.16
CA ILE A 384 -11.15 4.16 7.89
C ILE A 384 -10.64 5.62 7.97
N PRO A 385 -10.60 6.35 6.86
CA PRO A 385 -10.04 7.69 6.84
C PRO A 385 -10.98 8.69 7.51
N LEU A 386 -10.39 9.75 8.07
CA LEU A 386 -11.09 10.89 8.65
C LEU A 386 -12.11 10.54 9.76
N GLY A 387 -11.90 9.41 10.46
CA GLY A 387 -12.76 8.99 11.56
C GLY A 387 -12.71 9.96 12.75
N LEU A 388 -11.53 10.51 13.05
CA LEU A 388 -11.34 11.44 14.17
C LEU A 388 -12.13 12.73 13.93
N GLU A 389 -12.07 13.26 12.71
CA GLU A 389 -12.78 14.45 12.25
C GLU A 389 -14.29 14.24 12.34
N LEU A 390 -14.79 13.10 11.84
CA LEU A 390 -16.20 12.73 11.93
C LEU A 390 -16.67 12.65 13.38
N PHE A 391 -15.94 11.92 14.24
CA PHE A 391 -16.32 11.78 15.65
C PHE A 391 -16.25 13.13 16.40
N SER A 392 -15.24 13.95 16.12
CA SER A 392 -15.10 15.29 16.70
C SER A 392 -16.26 16.20 16.28
N TYR A 393 -16.71 16.08 15.03
CA TYR A 393 -17.87 16.81 14.50
C TYR A 393 -19.17 16.36 15.18
N LEU A 394 -19.42 15.05 15.25
CA LEU A 394 -20.66 14.48 15.80
C LEU A 394 -20.81 14.59 17.32
N LEU A 395 -19.70 14.55 18.07
CA LEU A 395 -19.71 14.61 19.53
C LEU A 395 -19.62 16.05 20.05
N LEU A 396 -18.76 16.87 19.44
CA LEU A 396 -18.33 18.15 19.99
C LEU A 396 -18.70 19.36 19.12
N GLN A 397 -19.23 19.15 17.91
CA GLN A 397 -19.55 20.23 16.95
C GLN A 397 -18.37 21.16 16.70
N THR A 398 -17.18 20.56 16.59
CA THR A 398 -15.99 21.25 16.13
C THR A 398 -16.07 21.50 14.63
N ASP A 399 -15.32 22.47 14.11
CA ASP A 399 -15.26 22.69 12.67
C ASP A 399 -14.67 21.47 11.97
N LEU A 400 -15.29 21.06 10.86
CA LEU A 400 -14.85 19.90 10.11
C LEU A 400 -13.65 20.31 9.25
N ARG A 401 -12.51 19.65 9.43
CA ARG A 401 -11.28 19.94 8.68
C ARG A 401 -11.05 18.88 7.62
N ILE A 402 -11.17 19.27 6.36
CA ILE A 402 -10.87 18.43 5.20
C ILE A 402 -10.07 19.30 4.24
N ASP A 403 -8.97 18.79 3.68
CA ASP A 403 -8.18 19.54 2.69
C ASP A 403 -7.61 20.88 3.22
N HIS A 404 -7.16 20.94 4.48
CA HIS A 404 -6.77 22.20 5.16
C HIS A 404 -7.86 23.30 5.19
N HIS A 405 -9.02 23.07 4.58
CA HIS A 405 -10.21 23.89 4.65
C HIS A 405 -10.95 23.54 5.92
N THR A 406 -11.35 24.58 6.64
CA THR A 406 -12.13 24.46 7.86
C THR A 406 -13.56 24.81 7.52
N TYR A 407 -14.43 23.81 7.53
CA TYR A 407 -15.86 23.98 7.30
C TYR A 407 -16.53 24.29 8.65
N PRO A 408 -17.17 25.46 8.80
CA PRO A 408 -17.76 25.87 10.07
C PRO A 408 -18.80 24.85 10.57
N ALA A 409 -18.80 24.60 11.87
CA ALA A 409 -19.76 23.70 12.49
C ALA A 409 -21.21 24.08 12.15
N GLY A 410 -21.99 23.11 11.66
CA GLY A 410 -23.39 23.31 11.29
C GLY A 410 -23.62 23.92 9.90
N SER A 411 -22.57 24.24 9.14
CA SER A 411 -22.69 24.64 7.73
C SER A 411 -23.23 23.51 6.86
N SER A 412 -23.86 23.85 5.73
CA SER A 412 -24.40 22.86 4.79
C SER A 412 -23.29 21.98 4.20
N GLU A 413 -22.13 22.58 3.95
CA GLU A 413 -20.93 21.94 3.42
C GLU A 413 -20.34 20.96 4.43
N ALA A 414 -20.19 21.38 5.70
CA ALA A 414 -19.74 20.49 6.78
C ALA A 414 -20.68 19.29 6.94
N ASN A 415 -22.00 19.53 6.89
CA ASN A 415 -22.98 18.46 6.99
C ASN A 415 -22.91 17.48 5.81
N SER A 416 -22.72 17.97 4.59
CA SER A 416 -22.57 17.11 3.41
C SER A 416 -21.31 16.25 3.48
N HIS A 417 -20.19 16.82 3.91
CA HIS A 417 -18.97 16.05 4.11
C HIS A 417 -19.08 15.05 5.26
N ALA A 418 -19.66 15.45 6.40
CA ALA A 418 -19.89 14.56 7.52
C ALA A 418 -20.81 13.39 7.14
N GLU A 419 -21.81 13.63 6.28
CA GLU A 419 -22.67 12.58 5.75
C GLU A 419 -21.87 11.57 4.92
N ILE A 420 -21.03 12.04 4.00
CA ILE A 420 -20.14 11.17 3.20
C ILE A 420 -19.24 10.32 4.09
N LEU A 421 -18.63 10.92 5.12
CA LEU A 421 -17.77 10.19 6.06
C LEU A 421 -18.55 9.16 6.88
N LEU A 422 -19.77 9.50 7.30
CA LEU A 422 -20.67 8.61 8.02
C LEU A 422 -21.08 7.40 7.15
N GLU A 423 -21.46 7.63 5.90
CA GLU A 423 -21.80 6.56 4.96
C GLU A 423 -20.62 5.61 4.76
N ASN A 424 -19.42 6.15 4.52
CA ASN A 424 -18.21 5.36 4.37
C ASN A 424 -17.91 4.55 5.64
N LEU A 425 -17.99 5.16 6.82
CA LEU A 425 -17.81 4.47 8.10
C LEU A 425 -18.74 3.27 8.23
N ILE A 426 -20.03 3.45 7.95
CA ILE A 426 -21.04 2.38 8.08
C ILE A 426 -20.73 1.23 7.12
N ILE A 427 -20.39 1.53 5.88
CA ILE A 427 -20.07 0.50 4.87
C ILE A 427 -18.79 -0.25 5.24
N GLN A 428 -17.76 0.45 5.72
CA GLN A 428 -16.50 -0.17 6.13
C GLN A 428 -16.67 -1.05 7.37
N VAL A 429 -17.46 -0.61 8.36
CA VAL A 429 -17.82 -1.45 9.51
C VAL A 429 -18.63 -2.67 9.07
N ALA A 430 -19.53 -2.53 8.08
CA ALA A 430 -20.24 -3.67 7.52
C ALA A 430 -19.30 -4.68 6.86
N ASN A 431 -18.31 -4.20 6.10
CA ASN A 431 -17.26 -5.06 5.54
C ASN A 431 -16.45 -5.76 6.64
N ALA A 432 -16.11 -5.05 7.73
CA ALA A 432 -15.44 -5.60 8.89
C ALA A 432 -16.24 -6.69 9.61
N VAL A 433 -17.57 -6.56 9.69
CA VAL A 433 -18.47 -7.57 10.26
C VAL A 433 -18.50 -8.85 9.41
N VAL A 434 -18.44 -8.71 8.08
CA VAL A 434 -18.52 -9.83 7.15
C VAL A 434 -17.17 -10.53 6.96
N GLN A 435 -16.05 -9.85 7.18
CA GLN A 435 -14.72 -10.43 6.94
C GLN A 435 -14.45 -11.73 7.75
N PRO A 436 -14.73 -11.81 9.07
CA PRO A 436 -14.55 -13.06 9.82
C PRO A 436 -15.48 -14.17 9.33
N LEU A 437 -16.69 -13.82 8.88
CA LEU A 437 -17.63 -14.77 8.30
C LEU A 437 -17.03 -15.44 7.07
N LEU A 438 -16.40 -14.67 6.19
CA LEU A 438 -15.74 -15.16 4.97
C LEU A 438 -14.51 -16.03 5.25
N ASN A 439 -13.85 -15.82 6.39
CA ASN A 439 -12.67 -16.60 6.77
C ASN A 439 -13.04 -17.93 7.42
N TYR A 440 -14.01 -17.93 8.32
CA TYR A 440 -14.24 -19.05 9.22
C TYR A 440 -15.51 -19.84 8.92
N LEU A 441 -16.56 -19.19 8.41
CA LEU A 441 -17.90 -19.78 8.36
C LEU A 441 -18.55 -19.70 6.96
N ALA A 442 -17.77 -19.33 5.93
CA ALA A 442 -18.29 -19.09 4.58
C ALA A 442 -19.05 -20.28 4.00
N ASP A 443 -18.59 -21.50 4.29
CA ASP A 443 -19.13 -22.72 3.69
C ASP A 443 -20.33 -23.34 4.42
N ILE A 444 -20.74 -22.79 5.56
CA ILE A 444 -21.82 -23.35 6.37
C ILE A 444 -23.17 -23.16 5.66
N GLU A 445 -23.84 -24.28 5.39
CA GLU A 445 -25.08 -24.31 4.60
C GLU A 445 -26.21 -23.48 5.24
N GLU A 446 -26.35 -23.52 6.57
CA GLU A 446 -27.35 -22.72 7.28
C GLU A 446 -27.09 -21.21 7.11
N ILE A 447 -25.82 -20.79 7.05
CA ILE A 447 -25.45 -19.40 6.80
C ILE A 447 -25.75 -19.04 5.34
N LYS A 448 -25.36 -19.90 4.38
CA LYS A 448 -25.64 -19.70 2.96
C LYS A 448 -27.12 -19.44 2.70
N GLN A 449 -27.98 -20.31 3.23
CA GLN A 449 -29.43 -20.21 3.03
C GLN A 449 -30.04 -18.96 3.68
N ASN A 450 -29.55 -18.57 4.85
CA ASN A 450 -30.12 -17.43 5.59
C ASN A 450 -29.58 -16.06 5.14
N PHE A 451 -28.37 -15.99 4.62
CA PHE A 451 -27.69 -14.72 4.36
C PHE A 451 -27.32 -14.47 2.89
N TYR A 452 -26.97 -15.49 2.11
CA TYR A 452 -26.23 -15.28 0.86
C TYR A 452 -27.14 -15.02 -0.34
N VAL A 453 -26.60 -14.27 -1.30
CA VAL A 453 -27.21 -14.12 -2.63
C VAL A 453 -27.24 -15.45 -3.38
N LYS A 454 -28.28 -15.63 -4.20
CA LYS A 454 -28.48 -16.87 -4.97
C LYS A 454 -27.30 -17.22 -5.89
N SER A 455 -26.59 -16.21 -6.42
CA SER A 455 -25.43 -16.40 -7.28
C SER A 455 -24.21 -17.02 -6.56
N LEU A 456 -24.11 -16.87 -5.23
CA LEU A 456 -22.99 -17.33 -4.42
C LEU A 456 -23.33 -18.57 -3.59
N MET A 457 -24.41 -19.29 -3.93
CA MET A 457 -24.79 -20.52 -3.23
C MET A 457 -23.86 -21.69 -3.55
N SER A 458 -23.29 -21.72 -4.75
CA SER A 458 -22.35 -22.78 -5.13
C SER A 458 -20.98 -22.54 -4.49
N THR A 459 -20.35 -23.62 -4.00
CA THR A 459 -18.98 -23.55 -3.47
C THR A 459 -18.01 -22.94 -4.47
N ARG A 460 -18.18 -23.20 -5.78
CA ARG A 460 -17.29 -22.66 -6.81
C ARG A 460 -17.37 -21.14 -6.94
N GLU A 461 -18.58 -20.59 -6.97
CA GLU A 461 -18.78 -19.14 -7.07
C GLU A 461 -18.39 -18.43 -5.77
N LEU A 462 -18.64 -19.05 -4.61
CA LEU A 462 -18.17 -18.54 -3.33
C LEU A 462 -16.63 -18.47 -3.27
N GLU A 463 -15.94 -19.51 -3.74
CA GLU A 463 -14.48 -19.49 -3.82
C GLU A 463 -13.95 -18.45 -4.82
N ARG A 464 -14.64 -18.22 -5.95
CA ARG A 464 -14.28 -17.11 -6.86
C ARG A 464 -14.39 -15.76 -6.15
N PHE A 465 -15.51 -15.53 -5.48
CA PHE A 465 -15.75 -14.31 -4.70
C PHE A 465 -14.67 -14.07 -3.64
N ARG A 466 -14.28 -15.10 -2.87
CA ARG A 466 -13.19 -15.01 -1.87
C ARG A 466 -11.83 -14.75 -2.51
N ASN A 467 -11.57 -15.32 -3.68
CA ASN A 467 -10.35 -15.05 -4.44
C ASN A 467 -10.31 -13.61 -4.98
N ASP A 468 -11.43 -13.09 -5.46
CA ASP A 468 -11.53 -11.69 -5.92
C ASP A 468 -11.30 -10.70 -4.78
N LEU A 469 -11.86 -10.97 -3.58
CA LEU A 469 -11.54 -10.21 -2.36
C LEU A 469 -10.06 -10.31 -1.97
N SER A 470 -9.48 -11.51 -2.06
CA SER A 470 -8.05 -11.70 -1.80
C SER A 470 -7.19 -10.88 -2.76
N TRP A 471 -7.58 -10.80 -4.04
CA TRP A 471 -6.94 -9.93 -5.03
C TRP A 471 -7.13 -8.44 -4.70
N LYS A 472 -8.32 -8.02 -4.27
CA LYS A 472 -8.56 -6.66 -3.79
C LYS A 472 -7.58 -6.27 -2.69
N TYR A 473 -7.43 -7.09 -1.64
CA TYR A 473 -6.51 -6.77 -0.55
C TYR A 473 -5.06 -6.66 -1.00
N ARG A 474 -4.61 -7.55 -1.90
CA ARG A 474 -3.26 -7.49 -2.47
C ARG A 474 -3.07 -6.22 -3.29
N LEU A 475 -4.00 -5.92 -4.19
CA LEU A 475 -3.94 -4.73 -5.02
C LEU A 475 -3.96 -3.46 -4.16
N ASN A 476 -4.78 -3.42 -3.11
CA ASN A 476 -4.84 -2.28 -2.21
C ASN A 476 -3.53 -2.08 -1.46
N ASN A 477 -2.99 -3.13 -0.85
CA ASN A 477 -1.76 -3.06 -0.04
C ASN A 477 -0.52 -2.70 -0.86
N TYR A 478 -0.50 -2.98 -2.17
CA TYR A 478 0.69 -2.76 -3.00
C TYR A 478 0.56 -1.60 -3.99
N VAL A 479 -0.65 -1.33 -4.50
CA VAL A 479 -0.84 -0.43 -5.65
C VAL A 479 -1.89 0.63 -5.37
N THR A 480 -3.13 0.26 -5.06
CA THR A 480 -4.25 1.22 -5.00
C THR A 480 -4.04 2.24 -3.89
N GLU A 481 -3.66 1.81 -2.68
CA GLU A 481 -3.44 2.72 -1.56
C GLU A 481 -2.23 3.63 -1.82
N ALA A 482 -1.14 3.06 -2.34
CA ALA A 482 0.08 3.81 -2.69
C ALA A 482 -0.22 4.90 -3.74
N LYS A 483 -1.03 4.55 -4.74
CA LYS A 483 -1.50 5.48 -5.76
C LYS A 483 -2.41 6.57 -5.16
N ALA A 484 -3.34 6.22 -4.28
CA ALA A 484 -4.23 7.17 -3.62
C ALA A 484 -3.45 8.15 -2.72
N ILE A 485 -2.43 7.67 -2.00
CA ILE A 485 -1.49 8.49 -1.22
C ILE A 485 -0.73 9.45 -2.15
N PHE A 486 -0.17 8.95 -3.26
CA PHE A 486 0.55 9.77 -4.24
C PHE A 486 -0.35 10.84 -4.88
N GLU A 487 -1.59 10.49 -5.22
CA GLU A 487 -2.60 11.40 -5.78
C GLU A 487 -3.28 12.28 -4.70
N SER A 488 -2.85 12.19 -3.43
CA SER A 488 -3.39 12.96 -2.30
C SER A 488 -4.91 12.88 -2.19
N ARG A 489 -5.44 11.65 -2.21
CA ARG A 489 -6.88 11.41 -2.12
C ARG A 489 -7.23 10.26 -1.18
N TYR A 490 -8.42 10.34 -0.59
CA TYR A 490 -9.10 9.20 0.00
C TYR A 490 -10.21 8.74 -0.94
N GLU A 491 -10.34 7.42 -1.07
CA GLU A 491 -11.46 6.81 -1.77
C GLU A 491 -12.50 6.37 -0.74
N LEU A 492 -13.72 6.89 -0.87
CA LEU A 492 -14.80 6.71 0.08
C LEU A 492 -16.00 6.02 -0.58
N LEU A 493 -16.70 5.19 0.18
CA LEU A 493 -17.93 4.53 -0.25
C LEU A 493 -19.15 5.33 0.21
N VAL A 494 -20.12 5.52 -0.67
CA VAL A 494 -21.35 6.30 -0.44
C VAL A 494 -22.59 5.58 -0.97
N PHE A 495 -23.74 5.88 -0.39
CA PHE A 495 -25.04 5.41 -0.86
C PHE A 495 -25.55 6.32 -1.99
N ALA A 496 -25.38 5.86 -3.22
CA ALA A 496 -25.88 6.53 -4.41
C ALA A 496 -27.24 5.92 -4.85
N PRO A 497 -28.05 6.65 -5.65
CA PRO A 497 -29.35 6.15 -6.13
C PRO A 497 -29.29 4.84 -6.93
N ARG A 498 -28.11 4.49 -7.49
CA ARG A 498 -27.90 3.27 -8.26
C ARG A 498 -27.30 2.12 -7.46
N GLY A 499 -26.82 2.38 -6.24
CA GLY A 499 -25.97 1.43 -5.53
C GLY A 499 -24.99 2.07 -4.55
N ILE A 500 -24.14 1.24 -3.96
CA ILE A 500 -22.96 1.68 -3.24
C ILE A 500 -21.91 2.11 -4.27
N ALA A 501 -21.59 3.39 -4.30
CA ALA A 501 -20.64 4.00 -5.22
C ALA A 501 -19.36 4.43 -4.51
N GLN A 502 -18.29 4.57 -5.27
CA GLN A 502 -17.01 5.08 -4.78
C GLN A 502 -16.81 6.51 -5.26
N ILE A 503 -16.42 7.39 -4.36
CA ILE A 503 -16.05 8.79 -4.66
C ILE A 503 -14.65 9.08 -4.11
N SER A 504 -14.01 10.11 -4.64
CA SER A 504 -12.70 10.55 -4.16
C SER A 504 -12.81 11.94 -3.51
N ILE A 505 -12.22 12.09 -2.33
CA ILE A 505 -11.99 13.39 -1.71
C ILE A 505 -10.49 13.68 -1.68
N TYR A 506 -10.10 14.92 -1.93
CA TYR A 506 -8.71 15.32 -1.79
C TYR A 506 -8.34 15.45 -0.31
N ALA A 507 -7.17 14.96 0.05
CA ALA A 507 -6.58 15.16 1.37
C ALA A 507 -5.05 15.16 1.26
N PRO A 508 -4.34 16.09 1.91
CA PRO A 508 -2.89 16.12 1.93
C PRO A 508 -2.35 14.90 2.70
N ARG A 509 -1.67 13.97 2.01
CA ARG A 509 -1.17 12.70 2.58
C ARG A 509 0.36 12.61 2.58
N ASN A 510 1.04 13.74 2.80
CA ASN A 510 2.51 13.84 2.72
C ASN A 510 3.21 12.97 3.78
N ASP A 511 2.69 12.93 5.00
CA ASP A 511 3.26 12.13 6.09
C ASP A 511 3.15 10.62 5.79
N GLU A 512 2.01 10.20 5.21
CA GLU A 512 1.80 8.82 4.77
C GLU A 512 2.71 8.46 3.59
N LEU A 513 2.87 9.37 2.62
CA LEU A 513 3.77 9.20 1.49
C LEU A 513 5.22 9.02 1.95
N ALA A 514 5.67 9.78 2.96
CA ALA A 514 7.01 9.68 3.53
C ALA A 514 7.25 8.36 4.29
N GLN A 515 6.18 7.72 4.78
CA GLN A 515 6.24 6.45 5.50
C GLN A 515 6.14 5.22 4.58
N LEU A 516 5.83 5.39 3.29
CA LEU A 516 5.78 4.29 2.34
C LEU A 516 7.14 3.60 2.21
N SER A 517 7.10 2.27 2.17
CA SER A 517 8.28 1.42 2.00
C SER A 517 7.95 0.20 1.14
N GLY A 518 8.98 -0.49 0.63
CA GLY A 518 8.81 -1.70 -0.17
C GLY A 518 8.09 -1.47 -1.51
N VAL A 519 7.15 -2.36 -1.86
CA VAL A 519 6.43 -2.31 -3.14
C VAL A 519 5.59 -1.02 -3.30
N PRO A 520 4.82 -0.53 -2.30
CA PRO A 520 4.14 0.76 -2.37
C PRO A 520 5.04 1.92 -2.80
N LEU A 521 6.26 2.01 -2.24
CA LEU A 521 7.22 3.05 -2.59
C LEU A 521 7.71 2.90 -4.03
N VAL A 522 7.94 1.68 -4.50
CA VAL A 522 8.32 1.44 -5.91
C VAL A 522 7.20 1.87 -6.85
N VAL A 523 5.93 1.63 -6.47
CA VAL A 523 4.78 2.08 -7.25
C VAL A 523 4.72 3.60 -7.33
N THR A 524 4.89 4.32 -6.22
CA THR A 524 4.88 5.80 -6.23
C THR A 524 6.04 6.38 -7.01
N LEU A 525 7.26 5.83 -6.87
CA LEU A 525 8.42 6.21 -7.70
C LEU A 525 8.18 5.93 -9.19
N GLY A 526 7.51 4.83 -9.52
CA GLY A 526 7.12 4.50 -10.89
C GLY A 526 6.12 5.50 -11.47
N LEU A 527 5.14 5.95 -10.67
CA LEU A 527 4.20 7.02 -11.04
C LEU A 527 4.91 8.35 -11.24
N GLU A 528 5.81 8.74 -10.33
CA GLU A 528 6.61 9.96 -10.44
C GLU A 528 7.51 9.94 -11.69
N PHE A 529 8.18 8.81 -11.95
CA PHE A 529 9.01 8.61 -13.14
C PHE A 529 8.17 8.69 -14.42
N ARG A 530 6.99 8.05 -14.45
CA ARG A 530 6.05 8.16 -15.56
C ARG A 530 5.68 9.61 -15.83
N ASP A 531 5.33 10.36 -14.80
CA ASP A 531 4.88 11.74 -14.94
C ASP A 531 6.04 12.69 -15.33
N ALA A 532 7.28 12.36 -14.94
CA ALA A 532 8.49 13.08 -15.37
C ALA A 532 8.90 12.79 -16.83
N ILE A 533 8.57 11.60 -17.36
CA ILE A 533 8.95 11.16 -18.70
C ILE A 533 7.85 11.38 -19.74
N ALA A 534 6.58 11.23 -19.37
CA ALA A 534 5.46 11.33 -20.29
C ALA A 534 5.51 12.61 -21.16
N PRO A 535 5.81 13.81 -20.63
CA PRO A 535 5.93 15.02 -21.45
C PRO A 535 7.08 14.96 -22.46
N ARG A 536 8.21 14.35 -22.08
CA ARG A 536 9.41 14.22 -22.93
C ARG A 536 9.23 13.19 -24.03
N LEU A 537 8.55 12.09 -23.73
CA LEU A 537 8.27 11.05 -24.72
C LEU A 537 7.24 11.56 -25.75
N GLN A 538 6.21 12.28 -25.30
CA GLN A 538 5.24 12.92 -26.18
C GLN A 538 5.89 13.97 -27.10
N SER A 539 6.85 14.75 -26.60
CA SER A 539 7.56 15.73 -27.43
C SER A 539 8.49 15.08 -28.46
N LEU A 540 9.15 13.96 -28.14
CA LEU A 540 9.91 13.19 -29.12
C LEU A 540 9.02 12.58 -30.20
N LEU A 541 7.86 12.04 -29.82
CA LEU A 541 6.90 11.48 -30.78
C LEU A 541 6.33 12.55 -31.72
N SER A 542 6.04 13.76 -31.22
CA SER A 542 5.54 14.84 -32.07
C SER A 542 6.61 15.39 -33.02
N VAL A 543 7.88 15.39 -32.62
CA VAL A 543 9.01 15.72 -33.50
C VAL A 543 9.22 14.64 -34.57
N LEU A 544 9.14 13.36 -34.22
CA LEU A 544 9.18 12.27 -35.19
C LEU A 544 7.99 12.31 -36.17
N GLY A 545 6.78 12.57 -35.66
CA GLY A 545 5.57 12.69 -36.47
C GLY A 545 5.65 13.86 -37.46
N SER A 546 6.10 15.03 -37.01
CA SER A 546 6.32 16.18 -37.90
C SER A 546 7.45 15.94 -38.90
N GLY A 547 8.52 15.22 -38.52
CA GLY A 547 9.57 14.77 -39.41
C GLY A 547 9.06 13.83 -40.51
N ILE A 548 8.24 12.84 -40.15
CA ILE A 548 7.61 11.91 -41.11
C ILE A 548 6.68 12.66 -42.08
N VAL A 549 5.84 13.57 -41.57
CA VAL A 549 4.97 14.41 -42.40
C VAL A 549 5.78 15.28 -43.34
N PHE A 550 6.89 15.87 -42.88
CA PHE A 550 7.80 16.65 -43.72
C PHE A 550 8.42 15.79 -44.84
N VAL A 551 8.92 14.59 -44.53
CA VAL A 551 9.49 13.68 -45.54
C VAL A 551 8.44 13.28 -46.57
N LEU A 552 7.23 12.92 -46.13
CA LEU A 552 6.12 12.55 -47.03
C LEU A 552 5.69 13.71 -47.94
N THR A 553 5.52 14.90 -47.39
CA THR A 553 4.99 16.04 -48.15
C THR A 553 6.06 16.75 -48.97
N GLN A 554 7.23 17.03 -48.40
CA GLN A 554 8.26 17.86 -49.03
C GLN A 554 9.24 17.06 -49.87
N ILE A 555 9.63 15.87 -49.44
CA ILE A 555 10.63 15.07 -50.17
C ILE A 555 9.93 14.21 -51.20
N ILE A 556 9.00 13.35 -50.76
CA ILE A 556 8.29 12.42 -51.64
C ILE A 556 7.28 13.16 -52.52
N GLY A 557 6.45 14.03 -51.92
CA GLY A 557 5.46 14.81 -52.65
C GLY A 557 6.04 15.73 -53.72
N ARG A 558 7.13 16.47 -53.43
CA ARG A 558 7.81 17.28 -54.45
C ARG A 558 8.58 16.44 -55.46
N GLY A 559 9.17 15.32 -55.04
CA GLY A 559 9.84 14.37 -55.94
C GLY A 559 8.89 13.82 -57.00
N LEU A 560 7.72 13.32 -56.58
CA LEU A 560 6.65 12.87 -57.49
C LEU A 560 6.14 14.01 -58.37
N GLY A 561 5.97 15.22 -57.82
CA GLY A 561 5.56 16.40 -58.59
C GLY A 561 6.54 16.80 -59.69
N LEU A 562 7.85 16.67 -59.44
CA LEU A 562 8.89 16.92 -60.44
C LEU A 562 8.94 15.84 -61.52
N ILE A 563 8.81 14.57 -61.14
CA ILE A 563 8.71 13.44 -62.09
C ILE A 563 7.47 13.60 -62.96
N GLY A 564 6.31 13.93 -62.37
CA GLY A 564 5.07 14.19 -63.09
C GLY A 564 5.22 15.35 -64.08
N ARG A 565 5.86 16.45 -63.68
CA ARG A 565 6.17 17.57 -64.60
C ARG A 565 7.14 17.19 -65.70
N GLY A 566 8.16 16.38 -65.41
CA GLY A 566 9.09 15.86 -66.42
C GLY A 566 8.41 14.96 -67.44
N ILE A 567 7.49 14.10 -66.99
CA ILE A 567 6.68 13.24 -67.87
C ILE A 567 5.72 14.09 -68.73
N LEU A 568 5.04 15.07 -68.14
CA LEU A 568 4.16 16.00 -68.88
C LEU A 568 4.91 16.83 -69.92
N GLN A 569 6.13 17.27 -69.61
CA GLN A 569 7.00 17.98 -70.56
C GLN A 569 7.56 17.05 -71.66
N GLY A 570 7.79 15.77 -71.35
CA GLY A 570 8.16 14.76 -72.34
C GLY A 570 7.02 14.39 -73.29
N ILE A 571 5.79 14.28 -72.77
CA ILE A 571 4.60 13.90 -73.54
C ILE A 571 4.05 15.08 -74.36
N GLY A 572 4.28 16.33 -73.93
CA GLY A 572 3.84 17.54 -74.65
C GLY A 572 4.47 17.77 -76.03
N SER A 573 5.34 16.88 -76.51
CA SER A 573 5.90 16.90 -77.87
C SER A 573 5.15 16.03 -78.88
N VAL A 574 4.12 15.29 -78.47
CA VAL A 574 3.30 14.48 -79.39
C VAL A 574 1.95 15.15 -79.61
N SER A 575 1.91 15.99 -80.64
CA SER A 575 0.69 16.59 -81.19
C SER A 575 -0.30 15.50 -81.63
N PHE A 576 -1.50 15.52 -81.06
CA PHE A 576 -2.68 14.93 -81.70
C PHE A 576 -3.71 16.02 -81.97
N ASP A 577 -3.64 16.49 -83.20
CA ASP A 577 -4.60 17.31 -83.90
C ASP A 577 -5.81 16.43 -84.29
N LYS A 578 -7.02 16.80 -83.85
CA LYS A 578 -8.27 16.77 -84.66
C LYS A 578 -9.52 17.08 -83.84
N ASN A 579 -10.09 18.23 -84.15
CA ASN A 579 -11.50 18.44 -84.52
C ASN A 579 -12.55 17.45 -83.98
N PHE A 580 -13.43 17.94 -83.10
CA PHE A 580 -14.88 17.80 -83.34
C PHE A 580 -15.66 18.97 -82.74
N LYS A 581 -16.57 19.48 -83.55
CA LYS A 581 -17.39 20.69 -83.40
C LYS A 581 -18.84 20.26 -83.27
N ARG A 582 -19.58 20.83 -82.29
CA ARG A 582 -21.04 21.13 -82.24
C ARG A 582 -21.54 21.04 -80.79
N ASP A 583 -22.03 22.16 -80.25
CA ASP A 583 -23.46 22.58 -80.16
C ASP A 583 -24.23 21.60 -79.25
N SER A 584 -24.92 21.98 -78.18
CA SER A 584 -25.69 23.21 -77.93
C SER A 584 -26.20 23.20 -76.48
N GLU A 585 -26.38 24.40 -75.93
CA GLU A 585 -27.50 24.83 -75.08
C GLU A 585 -27.75 24.21 -73.68
N ARG A 586 -27.39 25.02 -72.69
CA ARG A 586 -28.04 25.28 -71.38
C ARG A 586 -29.54 25.69 -71.53
N PRO A 587 -30.31 25.96 -70.44
CA PRO A 587 -30.18 25.58 -69.02
C PRO A 587 -31.52 25.14 -68.36
N LYS A 588 -31.45 24.62 -67.14
CA LYS A 588 -31.98 25.30 -65.94
C LYS A 588 -31.32 24.75 -64.69
#